data_AF-A0A818AQM2-F1
#
_entry.id   AF-A0A818AQM2-F1
#
_cell.length_a   1.000
_cell.length_b   1.000
_cell.length_c   1.000
_cell.angle_alpha   90.00
_cell.angle_beta   90.00
_cell.angle_gamma   90.00
#
_symmetry.space_group_name_H-M   'P 1'
#
loop_
_entity.id
_entity.type
_entity.pdbx_description
1 polymer ?
#
loop_
_entity_poly.entity_id
_entity_poly.type
_entity_poly.pdbx_seq_one_letter_code
_entity_poly.pdbx_strand_id
1 'polypeptide(L)'
;MEGDYYRYFSEVTTGDETLKMIKEAQRAYDEAINLSSANLLPTHPIRLGLALNYSVFLYEIINNPGSACRFAKQAFDDAIEDLDSLTEDSYKDTTLIMQLLRDNLVLWTTDMEE
;
A
#
# COMPACT_ATOMS: atom_id res chain seq x y z
N MET A 1 8.40 -7.29 0.00
CA MET A 1 9.05 -7.41 1.32
C MET A 1 10.25 -6.48 1.46
N GLU A 2 11.15 -6.37 0.48
CA GLU A 2 12.32 -5.46 0.56
C GLU A 2 11.92 -4.01 0.91
N GLY A 3 10.87 -3.47 0.26
CA GLY A 3 10.34 -2.14 0.58
C GLY A 3 9.91 -1.96 2.04
N ASP A 4 9.26 -2.98 2.63
CA ASP A 4 8.83 -2.93 4.04
C ASP A 4 10.03 -2.91 4.99
N TYR A 5 11.08 -3.68 4.71
CA TYR A 5 12.30 -3.66 5.52
C TYR A 5 13.01 -2.31 5.47
N TYR A 6 13.12 -1.70 4.28
CA TYR A 6 13.69 -0.36 4.17
C TYR A 6 12.83 0.70 4.84
N ARG A 7 11.50 0.55 4.79
CA ARG A 7 10.58 1.39 5.57
C ARG A 7 10.88 1.29 7.07
N TYR A 8 10.93 0.09 7.63
CA TYR A 8 11.27 -0.11 9.05
C TYR A 8 12.65 0.45 9.41
N PHE A 9 13.64 0.32 8.53
CA PHE A 9 14.94 0.94 8.76
C PHE A 9 14.88 2.47 8.75
N SER A 10 14.05 3.08 7.91
CA SER A 10 13.87 4.54 7.89
C SER A 10 13.29 5.09 9.20
N GLU A 11 12.47 4.29 9.90
CA GLU A 11 11.86 4.69 11.19
C GLU A 11 12.86 4.74 12.35
N VAL A 12 13.99 4.02 12.26
CA VAL A 12 15.00 3.93 13.33
C VAL A 12 16.32 4.62 13.00
N THR A 13 16.52 5.03 11.75
CA THR A 13 17.73 5.74 11.29
C THR A 13 17.54 7.25 11.38
N THR A 14 18.64 8.02 11.31
CA THR A 14 18.59 9.49 11.34
C THR A 14 19.45 10.13 10.26
N GLY A 15 19.12 11.37 9.88
CA GLY A 15 19.90 12.16 8.94
C GLY A 15 19.95 11.55 7.53
N ASP A 16 21.15 11.52 6.95
CA ASP A 16 21.36 11.06 5.57
C ASP A 16 21.03 9.57 5.38
N GLU A 17 21.16 8.77 6.44
CA GLU A 17 20.85 7.35 6.38
C GLU A 17 19.35 7.11 6.20
N THR A 18 18.50 7.88 6.89
CA THR A 18 17.04 7.86 6.69
C THR A 18 16.69 8.16 5.24
N LEU A 19 17.27 9.21 4.65
CA LEU A 19 17.01 9.59 3.27
C LEU A 19 17.43 8.48 2.28
N LYS A 20 18.49 7.75 2.59
CA LYS A 20 18.91 6.58 1.80
C LYS A 20 17.91 5.44 1.94
N MET A 21 17.47 5.10 3.15
CA MET A 21 16.51 4.03 3.38
C MET A 21 15.16 4.33 2.70
N ILE A 22 14.69 5.57 2.77
CA ILE A 22 13.47 6.01 2.08
C ILE A 22 13.57 5.80 0.56
N LYS A 23 14.71 6.16 -0.06
CA LYS A 23 14.91 5.97 -1.50
C LYS A 23 14.91 4.50 -1.90
N GLU A 24 15.54 3.64 -1.11
CA GLU A 24 15.54 2.20 -1.39
C GLU A 24 14.15 1.58 -1.17
N ALA A 25 13.41 2.01 -0.14
CA ALA A 25 12.02 1.61 0.06
C ALA A 25 11.15 1.98 -1.14
N GLN A 26 11.23 3.24 -1.59
CA GLN A 26 10.50 3.74 -2.76
C GLN A 26 10.81 2.90 -4.01
N ARG A 27 12.10 2.68 -4.31
CA ARG A 27 12.53 1.87 -5.46
C ARG A 27 11.96 0.45 -5.41
N ALA A 28 12.04 -0.21 -4.26
CA ALA A 28 11.56 -1.57 -4.08
C ALA A 28 10.03 -1.68 -4.18
N TYR A 29 9.29 -0.69 -3.65
CA TYR A 29 7.83 -0.65 -3.81
C TYR A 29 7.43 -0.41 -5.28
N ASP A 30 8.05 0.54 -5.97
CA ASP A 30 7.74 0.85 -7.37
C ASP A 30 7.98 -0.37 -8.28
N GLU A 31 9.09 -1.07 -8.09
CA GLU A 31 9.41 -2.30 -8.84
C GLU A 31 8.37 -3.39 -8.58
N ALA A 32 8.01 -3.63 -7.33
CA ALA A 32 7.00 -4.62 -6.97
C ALA A 32 5.60 -4.25 -7.49
N ILE A 33 5.23 -2.97 -7.50
CA ILE A 33 3.94 -2.48 -8.00
C ILE A 33 3.85 -2.69 -9.51
N ASN A 34 4.91 -2.37 -10.24
CA ASN A 34 4.96 -2.59 -11.68
C ASN A 34 4.84 -4.08 -12.02
N LEU A 35 5.57 -4.94 -11.31
CA LEU A 35 5.52 -6.40 -11.53
C LEU A 35 4.15 -6.98 -11.15
N SER A 36 3.59 -6.60 -10.00
CA SER A 36 2.28 -7.12 -9.57
C SER A 36 1.15 -6.63 -10.47
N SER A 37 1.19 -5.38 -10.94
CA SER A 37 0.17 -4.85 -11.86
C SER A 37 0.17 -5.55 -13.20
N ALA A 38 1.32 -6.05 -13.66
CA ALA A 38 1.45 -6.77 -14.92
C ALA A 38 1.07 -8.27 -14.82
N ASN A 39 1.16 -8.87 -13.63
CA ASN A 39 1.08 -10.34 -13.48
C ASN A 39 -0.06 -10.81 -12.57
N LEU A 40 -0.65 -9.94 -11.74
CA LEU A 40 -1.65 -10.30 -10.74
C LEU A 40 -2.92 -9.46 -10.94
N LEU A 41 -4.08 -10.11 -10.76
CA LEU A 41 -5.36 -9.42 -10.74
C LEU A 41 -5.43 -8.40 -9.59
N PRO A 42 -6.22 -7.31 -9.74
CA PRO A 42 -6.42 -6.32 -8.69
C PRO A 42 -6.86 -6.92 -7.35
N THR A 43 -7.64 -8.00 -7.40
CA THR A 43 -8.14 -8.71 -6.21
C THR A 43 -7.13 -9.66 -5.57
N HIS A 44 -5.97 -9.89 -6.19
CA HIS A 44 -4.98 -10.84 -5.67
C HIS A 44 -4.41 -10.35 -4.33
N PRO A 45 -4.43 -11.15 -3.24
CA PRO A 45 -4.01 -10.72 -1.90
C PRO A 45 -2.62 -10.08 -1.84
N ILE A 46 -1.64 -10.63 -2.59
CA ILE A 46 -0.29 -10.05 -2.67
C ILE A 46 -0.29 -8.64 -3.26
N ARG A 47 -1.07 -8.39 -4.33
CA ARG A 47 -1.14 -7.08 -4.98
C ARG A 47 -1.82 -6.06 -4.06
N LEU A 48 -2.90 -6.46 -3.38
CA LEU A 48 -3.58 -5.62 -2.40
C LEU A 48 -2.72 -5.33 -1.17
N GLY A 49 -2.03 -6.34 -0.63
CA GLY A 49 -1.13 -6.17 0.51
C GLY A 49 0.04 -5.24 0.18
N LEU A 50 0.57 -5.34 -1.04
CA LEU A 50 1.56 -4.39 -1.54
C LEU A 50 0.98 -2.97 -1.62
N ALA A 51 -0.25 -2.83 -2.13
CA ALA A 51 -0.89 -1.53 -2.24
C ALA A 51 -1.15 -0.88 -0.87
N LEU A 52 -1.61 -1.68 0.08
CA LEU A 52 -1.79 -1.28 1.48
C LEU A 52 -0.47 -0.74 2.06
N ASN A 53 0.60 -1.54 2.04
CA ASN A 53 1.88 -1.15 2.63
C ASN A 53 2.49 0.07 1.94
N TYR A 54 2.38 0.16 0.61
CA TYR A 54 2.88 1.32 -0.12
C TYR A 54 2.08 2.59 0.20
N SER A 55 0.76 2.51 0.37
CA SER A 55 -0.04 3.65 0.80
C SER A 55 0.37 4.14 2.21
N VAL A 56 0.65 3.22 3.12
CA VAL A 56 1.16 3.54 4.47
C VAL A 56 2.53 4.21 4.37
N PHE A 57 3.44 3.69 3.53
CA PHE A 57 4.73 4.31 3.28
C PHE A 57 4.60 5.75 2.74
N LEU A 58 3.68 5.99 1.79
CA LEU A 58 3.42 7.33 1.26
C LEU A 58 2.87 8.27 2.35
N TYR A 59 2.05 7.76 3.25
CA TYR A 59 1.45 8.54 4.34
C TYR A 59 2.47 8.85 5.43
N GLU A 60 3.04 7.82 6.05
CA GLU A 60 3.84 7.93 7.27
C GLU A 60 5.29 8.37 7.01
N ILE A 61 5.88 7.93 5.89
CA ILE A 61 7.32 8.11 5.64
C ILE A 61 7.58 9.24 4.65
N ILE A 62 6.84 9.27 3.54
CA ILE A 62 6.96 10.35 2.53
C ILE A 62 6.18 11.60 2.95
N ASN A 63 5.29 11.48 3.94
CA ASN A 63 4.42 12.56 4.41
C ASN A 63 3.61 13.21 3.27
N ASN A 64 3.04 12.36 2.40
CA ASN A 64 2.24 12.78 1.26
C ASN A 64 0.84 12.13 1.33
N PRO A 65 -0.03 12.63 2.22
CA PRO A 65 -1.34 12.03 2.50
C PRO A 65 -2.25 12.01 1.27
N GLY A 66 -2.19 13.05 0.42
CA GLY A 66 -2.98 13.10 -0.81
C GLY A 66 -2.62 11.99 -1.81
N SER A 67 -1.33 11.67 -1.94
CA SER A 67 -0.90 10.56 -2.80
C SER A 67 -1.23 9.20 -2.19
N ALA A 68 -1.06 9.05 -0.87
CA ALA A 68 -1.43 7.84 -0.14
C ALA A 68 -2.91 7.50 -0.30
N CYS A 69 -3.80 8.47 -0.04
CA CYS A 69 -5.25 8.28 -0.14
C CYS A 69 -5.68 7.98 -1.58
N ARG A 70 -5.15 8.71 -2.56
CA ARG A 70 -5.47 8.44 -3.98
C ARG A 70 -5.05 7.03 -4.39
N PHE A 71 -3.87 6.60 -3.98
CA PHE A 71 -3.35 5.27 -4.31
C PHE A 71 -4.15 4.16 -3.62
N ALA A 72 -4.41 4.28 -2.32
CA ALA A 72 -5.22 3.31 -1.57
C ALA A 72 -6.65 3.22 -2.12
N LYS A 73 -7.27 4.36 -2.46
CA LYS A 73 -8.60 4.41 -3.05
C LYS A 73 -8.65 3.72 -4.41
N GLN A 74 -7.67 3.98 -5.29
CA GLN A 74 -7.61 3.32 -6.60
C GLN A 74 -7.50 1.80 -6.44
N ALA A 75 -6.62 1.31 -5.58
CA ALA A 75 -6.47 -0.13 -5.35
C ALA A 75 -7.74 -0.78 -4.78
N PHE A 76 -8.44 -0.06 -3.89
CA PHE A 76 -9.72 -0.51 -3.35
C PHE A 76 -10.81 -0.57 -4.43
N ASP A 77 -10.95 0.49 -5.23
CA ASP A 77 -11.95 0.58 -6.30
C ASP A 77 -11.70 -0.50 -7.37
N ASP A 78 -10.44 -0.69 -7.82
CA ASP A 78 -10.06 -1.72 -8.78
C ASP A 78 -10.40 -3.14 -8.28
N ALA A 79 -10.24 -3.40 -6.99
CA ALA A 79 -10.57 -4.70 -6.41
C ALA A 79 -12.07 -4.90 -6.22
N ILE A 80 -12.86 -3.84 -6.04
CA ILE A 80 -14.32 -3.91 -6.01
C ILE A 80 -14.87 -4.33 -7.38
N GLU A 81 -14.32 -3.77 -8.47
CA GLU A 81 -14.77 -4.09 -9.83
C GLU A 81 -14.62 -5.59 -10.17
N ASP A 82 -13.58 -6.23 -9.65
CA ASP A 82 -13.26 -7.64 -9.94
C ASP A 82 -13.64 -8.61 -8.79
N LEU A 83 -14.31 -8.14 -7.73
CA LEU A 83 -14.54 -8.92 -6.50
C LEU A 83 -15.34 -10.21 -6.73
N ASP A 84 -16.31 -10.16 -7.65
CA ASP A 84 -17.18 -11.29 -7.99
C ASP A 84 -16.45 -12.47 -8.67
N SER A 85 -15.21 -12.25 -9.13
CA SER A 85 -14.38 -13.26 -9.79
C SER A 85 -13.52 -14.11 -8.84
N LEU A 86 -13.56 -13.82 -7.54
CA LEU A 86 -12.71 -14.46 -6.54
C LEU A 86 -13.07 -15.91 -6.24
N THR A 87 -12.05 -16.73 -6.07
CA THR A 87 -12.19 -18.08 -5.50
C THR A 87 -12.35 -18.05 -3.98
N GLU A 88 -13.02 -19.04 -3.40
CA GLU A 88 -13.30 -19.14 -1.97
C GLU A 88 -12.03 -19.09 -1.11
N ASP A 89 -10.93 -19.71 -1.57
CA ASP A 89 -9.64 -19.74 -0.87
C ASP A 89 -9.00 -18.35 -0.73
N SER A 90 -9.14 -17.49 -1.75
CA SER A 90 -8.58 -16.13 -1.75
C SER A 90 -9.51 -15.08 -1.12
N TYR A 91 -10.81 -15.38 -1.02
CA TYR A 91 -11.85 -14.41 -0.67
C TYR A 91 -11.62 -13.79 0.71
N LYS A 92 -11.27 -14.61 1.71
CA LYS A 92 -11.06 -14.17 3.09
C LYS A 92 -9.88 -13.20 3.21
N ASP A 93 -8.77 -13.51 2.56
CA ASP A 93 -7.56 -12.69 2.63
C ASP A 93 -7.74 -11.37 1.87
N THR A 94 -8.34 -11.44 0.67
CA THR A 94 -8.66 -10.24 -0.12
C THR A 94 -9.60 -9.30 0.64
N THR A 95 -10.71 -9.81 1.19
CA THR A 95 -11.67 -8.98 1.92
C THR A 95 -11.09 -8.37 3.19
N LEU A 96 -10.21 -9.08 3.90
CA LEU A 96 -9.49 -8.54 5.05
C LEU A 96 -8.60 -7.36 4.66
N ILE A 97 -7.81 -7.50 3.59
CA ILE A 97 -6.90 -6.42 3.15
C ILE A 97 -7.69 -5.22 2.63
N MET A 98 -8.78 -5.45 1.89
CA MET A 98 -9.67 -4.38 1.46
C MET A 98 -10.29 -3.62 2.64
N GLN A 99 -10.66 -4.33 3.71
CA GLN A 99 -11.15 -3.69 4.94
C GLN A 99 -10.06 -2.80 5.56
N LEU A 100 -8.81 -3.25 5.63
CA LEU A 100 -7.69 -2.45 6.13
C LEU A 100 -7.43 -1.20 5.27
N LEU A 101 -7.49 -1.32 3.94
CA LEU A 101 -7.40 -0.17 3.02
C LEU A 101 -8.50 0.85 3.30
N ARG A 102 -9.74 0.38 3.49
CA ARG A 102 -10.88 1.24 3.82
C ARG A 102 -10.69 1.92 5.18
N ASP A 103 -10.25 1.20 6.20
CA ASP A 103 -10.04 1.74 7.54
C ASP A 103 -8.96 2.84 7.52
N ASN A 104 -7.85 2.61 6.81
CA ASN A 104 -6.81 3.62 6.59
C ASN A 104 -7.37 4.87 5.87
N LEU A 105 -8.16 4.70 4.80
CA LEU A 105 -8.76 5.82 4.09
C LEU A 105 -9.68 6.66 4.99
N VAL A 106 -10.51 6.02 5.81
CA VAL A 106 -11.38 6.73 6.76
C VAL A 106 -10.55 7.51 7.77
N LEU A 107 -9.53 6.88 8.35
CA LEU A 107 -8.64 7.52 9.31
C LEU A 107 -7.96 8.76 8.70
N TRP A 108 -7.30 8.59 7.56
CA TRP A 108 -6.53 9.67 6.91
C TRP A 108 -7.40 10.79 6.38
N THR A 109 -8.61 10.50 5.90
CA THR A 109 -9.54 11.56 5.46
C THR A 109 -10.09 12.36 6.64
N THR A 110 -10.28 11.73 7.80
CA THR A 110 -10.69 12.42 9.03
C THR A 110 -9.56 13.32 9.53
N ASP A 111 -8.32 12.82 9.58
CA ASP A 111 -7.13 13.59 9.98
C ASP A 111 -6.89 14.83 9.09
N MET A 112 -7.33 14.81 7.82
CA MET A 112 -7.20 15.94 6.89
C MET A 112 -8.33 16.98 7.01
N GLU A 113 -9.45 16.63 7.66
CA GLU A 113 -10.58 17.53 7.89
C GLU A 113 -10.48 18.31 9.22
N GLU A 114 -9.57 17.92 10.12
CA GLU A 114 -9.21 18.62 11.36
C GLU A 114 -8.13 19.70 11.16
#